data_AF-A0A960MUK6-F1
#
_entry.id   AF-A0A960MUK6-F1
#
_cell.length_a   1.000
_cell.length_b   1.000
_cell.length_c   1.000
_cell.angle_alpha   90.00
_cell.angle_beta   90.00
_cell.angle_gamma   90.00
#
_symmetry.space_group_name_H-M   'P 1'
#
loop_
_entity.id
_entity.type
_entity.pdbx_description
1 polymer ?
#
loop_
_entity_poly.entity_id
_entity_poly.type
_entity_poly.pdbx_seq_one_letter_code
_entity_poly.pdbx_strand_id
1 'polypeptide(L)'
;IDVRLDEIVLRALSDSPELRWQSATELRTQVETIAQTGPSEMPPPLGDVVPPPPPRPMPASSAITPEKRPERWPLWVALGLLVPAVPMSLAGLWALGQVLADSHWSPTLPELILELFLWTVSPLLLGVSVYLLFRWARQGDRAESRKRKMTVTVIGTAVLATLIVVPMSYLSMQSRQRLEMRQQLDLARRNEAISAKVARDIQRALDQQMNPPAGGNDPGSQNRSEGMQSMLRESLAAANREVEKAKERTASIQAVAVKERASFPVFLGIVAVGVVILGFGGLIFLALKSGGGAKGCLIAFLLVLGLVIGLIVIRFFSLWNLRESHGDAVTVVNSSSEVALTLFDPRLGDDGRLTFSYEVSQAGLENEIWVVVESTILPGKVQAEESSQADDSSDVAAPDHRHLENTLANLSLPLNGRGKVDLPLDGVAGNDQVIREIQAQLREPVRRVSLRPGRLTELLSVATGPVGVALEYRPQRAISTPSAWWIHLNDLTILPSEGRILVSWDSVSVPAGFELVLETEGAEVAWQIGESSYTPVTELFPARPVGDAIERGRLGDRTGGTLCFSVPAGKETDWIRRAPPAELVALPVTDASPTVLFDFVDQKTGQPFSAKLRLEKR
;
A
#
# COMPACT_ATOMS: atom_id res chain seq x y z
N ILE A 1 -31.78 -60.76 4.29
CA ILE A 1 -31.99 -59.31 4.53
C ILE A 1 -30.79 -58.64 3.90
N ASP A 2 -31.05 -57.83 2.87
CA ASP A 2 -30.05 -57.43 1.87
C ASP A 2 -29.22 -56.24 2.36
N VAL A 3 -27.89 -56.33 2.26
CA VAL A 3 -26.88 -55.36 2.75
C VAL A 3 -27.10 -53.95 2.18
N ARG A 4 -27.87 -53.85 1.08
CA ARG A 4 -28.14 -52.62 0.34
C ARG A 4 -29.21 -51.73 1.00
N LEU A 5 -30.04 -52.27 1.89
CA LEU A 5 -31.03 -51.47 2.64
C LEU A 5 -30.36 -50.65 3.75
N ASP A 6 -29.38 -51.23 4.44
CA ASP A 6 -28.67 -50.55 5.52
C ASP A 6 -27.93 -49.30 4.99
N GLU A 7 -27.34 -49.38 3.80
CA GLU A 7 -26.64 -48.25 3.18
C GLU A 7 -27.58 -47.10 2.78
N ILE A 8 -28.78 -47.42 2.28
CA ILE A 8 -29.80 -46.42 1.93
C ILE A 8 -30.35 -45.75 3.20
N VAL A 9 -30.62 -46.54 4.24
CA VAL A 9 -31.13 -46.04 5.52
C VAL A 9 -30.07 -45.16 6.21
N LEU A 10 -28.80 -45.56 6.20
CA LEU A 10 -27.71 -44.77 6.77
C LEU A 10 -27.49 -43.46 6.02
N ARG A 11 -27.64 -43.45 4.69
CA ARG A 11 -27.52 -42.22 3.89
C ARG A 11 -28.68 -41.25 4.16
N ALA A 12 -29.90 -41.77 4.26
CA ALA A 12 -31.07 -40.95 4.60
C ALA A 12 -31.00 -40.38 6.03
N LEU A 13 -30.46 -41.15 7.00
CA LEU A 13 -30.28 -40.70 8.38
C LEU A 13 -29.09 -39.75 8.57
N SER A 14 -28.13 -39.71 7.63
CA SER A 14 -27.06 -38.70 7.63
C SER A 14 -27.57 -37.31 7.25
N ASP A 15 -28.57 -37.23 6.37
CA ASP A 15 -29.12 -35.95 5.88
C ASP A 15 -30.18 -35.35 6.82
N SER A 16 -30.82 -36.17 7.67
CA SER A 16 -31.87 -35.70 8.60
C SER A 16 -31.84 -36.51 9.92
N PRO A 17 -30.92 -36.20 10.84
CA PRO A 17 -30.67 -37.00 12.04
C PRO A 17 -31.85 -37.02 13.03
N GLU A 18 -32.78 -36.06 12.96
CA GLU A 18 -34.01 -36.03 13.74
C GLU A 18 -35.03 -37.12 13.35
N LEU A 19 -34.85 -37.80 12.22
CA LEU A 19 -35.69 -38.92 11.78
C LEU A 19 -35.20 -40.29 12.29
N ARG A 20 -34.23 -40.32 13.21
CA ARG A 20 -33.82 -41.55 13.89
C ARG A 20 -35.00 -42.07 14.71
N TRP A 21 -35.65 -43.13 14.24
CA TRP A 21 -36.60 -43.87 15.06
C TRP A 21 -35.90 -44.29 16.36
N GLN A 22 -36.46 -43.88 17.50
CA GLN A 22 -35.81 -44.06 18.81
C GLN A 22 -35.70 -45.54 19.20
N SER A 23 -36.53 -46.42 18.61
CA SER A 23 -36.44 -47.86 18.82
C SER A 23 -36.69 -48.65 17.53
N ALA A 24 -35.97 -49.77 17.36
CA ALA A 24 -36.17 -50.70 16.24
C ALA A 24 -37.60 -51.31 16.20
N THR A 25 -38.26 -51.36 17.36
CA THR A 25 -39.65 -51.83 17.49
C THR A 25 -40.64 -50.90 16.79
N GLU A 26 -40.40 -49.60 16.81
CA GLU A 26 -41.27 -48.60 16.21
C GLU A 26 -41.19 -48.66 14.67
N LEU A 27 -39.98 -48.78 14.12
CA LEU A 27 -39.75 -49.03 12.69
C LEU A 27 -40.47 -50.32 12.25
N ARG A 28 -40.27 -51.41 12.98
CA ARG A 28 -40.88 -52.71 12.63
C ARG A 28 -42.40 -52.62 12.56
N THR A 29 -43.02 -51.90 13.49
CA THR A 29 -44.48 -51.76 13.58
C THR A 29 -45.04 -50.98 12.39
N GLN A 30 -44.37 -49.91 11.94
CA GLN A 30 -44.80 -49.17 10.75
C GLN A 30 -44.63 -49.97 9.46
N VAL A 31 -43.54 -50.73 9.33
CA VAL A 31 -43.32 -51.61 8.18
C VAL A 31 -44.36 -52.73 8.12
N GLU A 32 -44.68 -53.37 9.26
CA GLU A 32 -45.77 -54.36 9.33
C GLU A 32 -47.13 -53.75 8.98
N THR A 33 -47.40 -52.50 9.39
CA THR A 33 -48.65 -51.80 9.07
C THR A 33 -48.80 -51.57 7.56
N ILE A 34 -47.75 -51.07 6.89
CA ILE A 34 -47.76 -50.83 5.44
C ILE A 34 -47.89 -52.15 4.67
N ALA A 35 -47.23 -53.21 5.14
CA ALA A 35 -47.34 -54.54 4.55
C ALA A 35 -48.74 -55.15 4.71
N GLN A 36 -49.45 -54.83 5.80
CA GLN A 36 -50.82 -55.29 6.04
C GLN A 36 -51.86 -54.47 5.25
N THR A 37 -51.62 -53.18 5.01
CA THR A 37 -52.47 -52.34 4.14
C THR A 37 -52.09 -52.47 2.67
N GLY A 38 -52.12 -53.70 2.15
CA GLY A 38 -52.08 -53.93 0.70
C GLY A 38 -53.27 -53.24 -0.01
N PRO A 39 -53.16 -52.94 -1.33
CA PRO A 39 -54.16 -52.18 -2.06
C PRO A 39 -55.50 -52.93 -2.10
N SER A 40 -56.43 -52.50 -1.25
CA SER A 40 -57.78 -53.05 -1.15
C SER A 40 -58.56 -52.72 -2.41
N GLU A 41 -58.92 -53.81 -3.10
CA GLU A 41 -60.01 -54.02 -4.05
C GLU A 41 -60.79 -52.80 -4.56
N MET A 42 -60.67 -52.63 -5.89
CA MET A 42 -61.58 -51.91 -6.76
C MET A 42 -63.02 -52.45 -6.58
N PRO A 43 -64.04 -51.60 -6.35
CA PRO A 43 -65.41 -52.07 -6.14
C PRO A 43 -66.05 -52.60 -7.45
N PRO A 44 -66.99 -53.55 -7.36
CA PRO A 44 -67.54 -54.26 -8.52
C PRO A 44 -68.56 -53.45 -9.32
N PRO A 45 -68.77 -53.74 -10.62
CA PRO A 45 -69.76 -53.06 -11.44
C PRO A 45 -71.06 -53.88 -11.55
N LEU A 46 -72.13 -53.45 -10.88
CA LEU A 46 -73.52 -53.92 -11.06
C LEU A 46 -74.40 -52.69 -10.74
N GLY A 47 -75.38 -52.26 -11.53
CA GLY A 47 -76.36 -53.00 -12.32
C GLY A 47 -77.76 -52.58 -11.83
N ASP A 48 -78.49 -51.87 -12.69
CA ASP A 48 -79.89 -51.39 -12.65
C ASP A 48 -80.84 -51.81 -11.50
N VAL A 49 -81.37 -50.84 -10.73
CA VAL A 49 -82.68 -50.93 -10.03
C VAL A 49 -83.34 -49.53 -9.82
N VAL A 50 -84.46 -49.31 -10.55
CA VAL A 50 -85.72 -48.55 -10.24
C VAL A 50 -85.67 -47.03 -9.89
N PRO A 51 -86.51 -46.18 -10.53
CA PRO A 51 -86.57 -44.74 -10.28
C PRO A 51 -87.35 -44.36 -9.01
N PRO A 52 -86.84 -43.47 -8.14
CA PRO A 52 -87.61 -42.89 -7.04
C PRO A 52 -88.30 -41.56 -7.42
N PRO A 53 -89.38 -41.18 -6.68
CA PRO A 53 -90.27 -40.05 -6.98
C PRO A 53 -89.60 -38.66 -6.90
N PRO A 54 -90.19 -37.62 -7.54
CA PRO A 54 -89.58 -36.29 -7.64
C PRO A 54 -89.27 -35.68 -6.27
N PRO A 55 -87.99 -35.36 -5.97
CA PRO A 55 -87.61 -34.67 -4.75
C PRO A 55 -88.00 -33.20 -4.82
N ARG A 56 -88.51 -32.69 -3.71
CA ARG A 56 -88.80 -31.27 -3.47
C ARG A 56 -87.54 -30.41 -3.73
N PRO A 57 -87.69 -29.14 -4.18
CA PRO A 57 -86.58 -28.22 -4.33
C PRO A 57 -85.91 -27.99 -2.98
N MET A 58 -84.76 -28.64 -2.76
CA MET A 58 -83.84 -28.28 -1.69
C MET A 58 -83.22 -26.92 -2.02
N PRO A 59 -82.99 -26.05 -1.02
CA PRO A 59 -82.25 -24.82 -1.23
C PRO A 59 -80.91 -25.17 -1.85
N ALA A 60 -80.59 -24.50 -2.96
CA ALA A 60 -79.36 -24.68 -3.72
C ALA A 60 -78.17 -24.77 -2.76
N SER A 61 -77.71 -26.01 -2.55
CA SER A 61 -76.46 -26.30 -1.88
C SER A 61 -75.43 -25.46 -2.59
N SER A 62 -74.90 -24.45 -1.89
CA SER A 62 -73.83 -23.60 -2.38
C SER A 62 -72.74 -24.52 -2.85
N ALA A 63 -72.64 -24.68 -4.18
CA ALA A 63 -71.65 -25.51 -4.81
C ALA A 63 -70.32 -24.99 -4.27
N ILE A 64 -69.69 -25.81 -3.43
CA ILE A 64 -68.35 -25.59 -2.91
C ILE A 64 -67.48 -25.56 -4.17
N THR A 65 -67.29 -24.38 -4.72
CA THR A 65 -66.32 -24.16 -5.77
C THR A 65 -65.01 -24.61 -5.17
N PRO A 66 -64.31 -25.58 -5.80
CA PRO A 66 -63.10 -26.14 -5.24
C PRO A 66 -62.16 -24.98 -4.94
N GLU A 67 -61.94 -24.76 -3.64
CA GLU A 67 -61.10 -23.69 -3.12
C GLU A 67 -59.74 -23.87 -3.76
N LYS A 68 -59.46 -23.01 -4.75
CA LYS A 68 -58.26 -23.09 -5.57
C LYS A 68 -57.09 -22.87 -4.62
N ARG A 69 -56.47 -23.97 -4.18
CA ARG A 69 -55.29 -23.94 -3.32
C ARG A 69 -54.32 -22.91 -3.91
N PRO A 70 -53.87 -21.93 -3.12
CA PRO A 70 -52.96 -20.91 -3.61
C PRO A 70 -51.72 -21.62 -4.14
N GLU A 71 -51.57 -21.60 -5.46
CA GLU A 71 -50.48 -22.17 -6.21
C GLU A 71 -49.15 -21.69 -5.59
N ARG A 72 -48.42 -22.60 -4.93
CA ARG A 72 -47.15 -22.30 -4.24
C ARG A 72 -45.96 -22.15 -5.18
N TRP A 73 -46.09 -22.50 -6.45
CA TRP A 73 -45.01 -22.39 -7.45
C TRP A 73 -44.30 -21.03 -7.52
N PRO A 74 -44.96 -19.87 -7.31
CA PRO A 74 -44.25 -18.61 -7.38
C PRO A 74 -43.37 -18.33 -6.15
N LEU A 75 -43.69 -18.93 -4.99
CA LEU A 75 -42.79 -18.94 -3.83
C LEU A 75 -41.50 -19.67 -4.19
N TRP A 76 -41.60 -20.80 -4.90
CA TRP A 76 -40.45 -21.58 -5.33
C TRP A 76 -39.59 -20.86 -6.38
N VAL A 77 -40.19 -20.07 -7.27
CA VAL A 77 -39.42 -19.24 -8.23
C VAL A 77 -38.70 -18.09 -7.52
N ALA A 78 -39.37 -17.40 -6.59
CA ALA A 78 -38.74 -16.36 -5.79
C ALA A 78 -37.59 -16.93 -4.95
N LEU A 79 -37.79 -18.10 -4.33
CA LEU A 79 -36.76 -18.80 -3.57
C LEU A 79 -35.60 -19.24 -4.48
N GLY A 80 -35.90 -19.77 -5.68
CA GLY A 80 -34.90 -20.18 -6.67
C GLY A 80 -34.04 -19.03 -7.20
N LEU A 81 -34.58 -17.79 -7.27
CA LEU A 81 -33.81 -16.59 -7.63
C LEU A 81 -33.03 -15.99 -6.45
N LEU A 82 -33.50 -16.19 -5.22
CA LEU A 82 -32.84 -15.68 -4.02
C LEU A 82 -31.61 -16.52 -3.65
N VAL A 83 -31.67 -17.83 -3.88
CA VAL A 83 -30.56 -18.79 -3.61
C VAL A 83 -29.24 -18.41 -4.31
N PRO A 84 -29.19 -18.00 -5.59
CA PRO A 84 -27.95 -17.53 -6.20
C PRO A 84 -27.60 -16.07 -5.87
N ALA A 85 -28.59 -15.22 -5.57
CA ALA A 85 -28.34 -13.81 -5.29
C ALA A 85 -27.57 -13.59 -3.97
N VAL A 86 -27.87 -14.39 -2.94
CA VAL A 86 -27.19 -14.32 -1.63
C VAL A 86 -25.68 -14.64 -1.71
N PRO A 87 -25.24 -15.80 -2.26
CA PRO A 87 -23.82 -16.10 -2.37
C PRO A 87 -23.09 -15.14 -3.32
N MET A 88 -23.75 -14.62 -4.36
CA MET A 88 -23.16 -13.62 -5.25
C MET A 88 -22.95 -12.27 -4.53
N SER A 89 -23.86 -11.89 -3.63
CA SER A 89 -23.71 -10.70 -2.77
C SER A 89 -22.62 -10.89 -1.71
N LEU A 90 -22.55 -12.08 -1.09
CA LEU A 90 -21.50 -12.43 -0.14
C LEU A 90 -20.12 -12.48 -0.80
N ALA A 91 -20.02 -13.03 -2.02
CA ALA A 91 -18.79 -13.04 -2.81
C ALA A 91 -18.36 -11.60 -3.15
N GLY A 92 -19.30 -10.72 -3.47
CA GLY A 92 -19.02 -9.30 -3.68
C GLY A 92 -18.50 -8.58 -2.43
N LEU A 93 -19.11 -8.82 -1.28
CA LEU A 93 -18.64 -8.29 0.00
C LEU A 93 -17.25 -8.83 0.38
N TRP A 94 -17.00 -10.11 0.13
CA TRP A 94 -15.68 -10.72 0.37
C TRP A 94 -14.62 -10.13 -0.56
N ALA A 95 -14.93 -9.98 -1.86
CA ALA A 95 -14.05 -9.34 -2.82
C ALA A 95 -13.74 -7.89 -2.41
N LEU A 96 -14.74 -7.12 -2.00
CA LEU A 96 -14.55 -5.78 -1.45
C LEU A 96 -13.63 -5.80 -0.23
N GLY A 97 -13.77 -6.78 0.66
CA GLY A 97 -12.87 -6.98 1.80
C GLY A 97 -11.42 -7.23 1.40
N GLN A 98 -11.17 -8.04 0.36
CA GLN A 98 -9.83 -8.28 -0.17
C GLN A 98 -9.22 -7.02 -0.77
N VAL A 99 -10.03 -6.28 -1.51
CA VAL A 99 -9.60 -5.04 -2.16
C VAL A 99 -9.30 -3.96 -1.10
N LEU A 100 -10.08 -3.88 -0.01
CA LEU A 100 -9.80 -3.01 1.14
C LEU A 100 -8.61 -3.47 1.99
N ALA A 101 -8.26 -4.76 1.99
CA ALA A 101 -7.11 -5.29 2.72
C ALA A 101 -5.78 -5.07 2.00
N ASP A 102 -5.81 -4.82 0.70
CA ASP A 102 -4.60 -4.50 -0.07
C ASP A 102 -4.14 -3.07 0.24
N SER A 103 -3.06 -2.96 1.01
CA SER A 103 -2.46 -1.67 1.40
C SER A 103 -1.99 -0.82 0.23
N HIS A 104 -1.85 -1.41 -0.96
CA HIS A 104 -1.46 -0.70 -2.18
C HIS A 104 -2.66 -0.13 -2.95
N TRP A 105 -3.89 -0.47 -2.54
CA TRP A 105 -5.10 0.04 -3.16
C TRP A 105 -5.52 1.38 -2.54
N SER A 106 -5.24 2.47 -3.24
CA SER A 106 -5.70 3.82 -2.91
C SER A 106 -6.73 4.28 -3.95
N PRO A 107 -7.98 3.77 -3.92
CA PRO A 107 -8.98 4.17 -4.89
C PRO A 107 -9.30 5.64 -4.69
N THR A 108 -9.56 6.32 -5.79
CA THR A 108 -10.17 7.65 -5.70
C THR A 108 -11.58 7.51 -5.10
N LEU A 109 -12.05 8.52 -4.34
CA LEU A 109 -13.39 8.50 -3.74
C LEU A 109 -14.51 8.10 -4.75
N PRO A 110 -14.50 8.57 -6.03
CA PRO A 110 -15.48 8.14 -7.02
C PRO A 110 -15.39 6.65 -7.38
N GLU A 111 -14.18 6.08 -7.48
CA GLU A 111 -13.99 4.65 -7.75
C GLU A 111 -14.51 3.81 -6.59
N LEU A 112 -14.22 4.23 -5.35
CA LEU A 112 -14.75 3.57 -4.16
C LEU A 112 -16.29 3.58 -4.16
N ILE A 113 -16.90 4.74 -4.41
CA ILE A 113 -18.37 4.86 -4.47
C ILE A 113 -18.92 3.97 -5.59
N LEU A 114 -18.30 3.95 -6.77
CA LEU A 114 -18.76 3.16 -7.89
C LEU A 114 -18.69 1.66 -7.60
N GLU A 115 -17.58 1.17 -7.02
CA GLU A 115 -17.44 -0.24 -6.63
C GLU A 115 -18.44 -0.62 -5.55
N LEU A 116 -18.58 0.20 -4.50
CA LEU A 116 -19.53 -0.08 -3.43
C LEU A 116 -20.95 -0.15 -3.99
N PHE A 117 -21.32 0.81 -4.85
CA PHE A 117 -22.63 0.81 -5.49
C PHE A 117 -22.86 -0.42 -6.39
N LEU A 118 -21.85 -0.82 -7.16
CA LEU A 118 -21.93 -1.94 -8.09
C LEU A 118 -22.04 -3.29 -7.38
N TRP A 119 -21.30 -3.46 -6.28
CA TRP A 119 -21.27 -4.73 -5.53
C TRP A 119 -22.37 -4.85 -4.49
N THR A 120 -22.81 -3.76 -3.87
CA THR A 120 -23.85 -3.83 -2.82
C THR A 120 -25.22 -3.42 -3.33
N VAL A 121 -25.32 -2.37 -4.15
CA VAL A 121 -26.62 -1.79 -4.53
C VAL A 121 -27.23 -2.51 -5.73
N SER A 122 -26.43 -2.96 -6.71
CA SER A 122 -26.97 -3.67 -7.89
C SER A 122 -27.66 -5.01 -7.55
N PRO A 123 -27.10 -5.92 -6.74
CA PRO A 123 -27.79 -7.17 -6.38
C PRO A 123 -29.09 -6.91 -5.62
N LEU A 124 -29.07 -5.91 -4.75
CA LEU A 124 -30.21 -5.53 -3.91
C LEU A 124 -31.33 -4.93 -4.79
N LEU A 125 -30.99 -4.02 -5.71
CA LEU A 125 -31.92 -3.49 -6.70
C LEU A 125 -32.49 -4.57 -7.61
N LEU A 126 -31.67 -5.56 -8.01
CA LEU A 126 -32.13 -6.67 -8.85
C LEU A 126 -33.13 -7.55 -8.08
N GLY A 127 -32.86 -7.86 -6.81
CA GLY A 127 -33.79 -8.57 -5.92
C GLY A 127 -35.11 -7.81 -5.71
N VAL A 128 -35.03 -6.50 -5.45
CA VAL A 128 -36.22 -5.64 -5.31
C VAL A 128 -37.01 -5.56 -6.62
N SER A 129 -36.33 -5.44 -7.76
CA SER A 129 -36.97 -5.39 -9.08
C SER A 129 -37.72 -6.68 -9.39
N VAL A 130 -37.11 -7.85 -9.14
CA VAL A 130 -37.75 -9.16 -9.26
C VAL A 130 -38.98 -9.26 -8.35
N TYR A 131 -38.88 -8.81 -7.10
CA TYR A 131 -40.00 -8.82 -6.15
C TYR A 131 -41.16 -7.91 -6.61
N LEU A 132 -40.87 -6.70 -7.08
CA LEU A 132 -41.88 -5.76 -7.56
C LEU A 132 -42.56 -6.26 -8.83
N LEU A 133 -41.80 -6.80 -9.79
CA LEU A 133 -42.33 -7.44 -10.99
C LEU A 133 -43.23 -8.63 -10.64
N PHE A 134 -42.82 -9.44 -9.66
CA PHE A 134 -43.61 -10.55 -9.16
C PHE A 134 -44.93 -10.09 -8.53
N ARG A 135 -44.88 -9.09 -7.64
CA ARG A 135 -46.07 -8.50 -7.02
C ARG A 135 -47.03 -7.96 -8.08
N TRP A 136 -46.51 -7.31 -9.12
CA TRP A 136 -47.30 -6.76 -10.21
C TRP A 136 -47.91 -7.84 -11.11
N ALA A 137 -47.21 -8.94 -11.34
CA ALA A 137 -47.74 -10.10 -12.06
C ALA A 137 -48.94 -10.75 -11.33
N ARG A 138 -48.96 -10.69 -9.99
CA ARG A 138 -50.01 -11.30 -9.15
C ARG A 138 -51.35 -10.56 -9.23
N GLN A 139 -51.38 -9.27 -9.57
CA GLN A 139 -52.60 -8.45 -9.58
C GLN A 139 -53.48 -8.55 -10.84
N GLY A 140 -53.16 -9.42 -11.82
CA GLY A 140 -53.95 -9.55 -13.05
C GLY A 140 -54.80 -10.84 -13.10
N ASP A 141 -56.12 -10.71 -13.02
CA ASP A 141 -57.07 -11.85 -12.99
C ASP A 141 -57.26 -12.61 -14.31
N ARG A 142 -56.69 -12.13 -15.43
CA ARG A 142 -56.87 -12.79 -16.74
C ARG A 142 -55.66 -13.67 -17.10
N ALA A 143 -55.90 -14.97 -17.26
CA ALA A 143 -54.88 -15.98 -17.56
C ALA A 143 -54.02 -15.67 -18.81
N GLU A 144 -54.61 -15.06 -19.85
CA GLU A 144 -53.86 -14.60 -21.04
C GLU A 144 -52.91 -13.43 -20.76
N SER A 145 -53.25 -12.56 -19.79
CA SER A 145 -52.37 -11.46 -19.37
C SER A 145 -51.11 -11.97 -18.67
N ARG A 146 -51.19 -13.14 -18.01
CA ARG A 146 -50.10 -13.74 -17.24
C ARG A 146 -48.92 -14.15 -18.12
N LYS A 147 -49.16 -14.82 -19.26
CA LYS A 147 -48.08 -15.27 -20.17
C LYS A 147 -47.29 -14.08 -20.74
N ARG A 148 -47.96 -13.06 -21.27
CA ARG A 148 -47.27 -11.86 -21.80
C ARG A 148 -46.49 -11.11 -20.73
N LYS A 149 -47.04 -11.00 -19.50
CA LYS A 149 -46.33 -10.35 -18.39
C LYS A 149 -45.05 -11.11 -18.00
N MET A 150 -45.10 -12.44 -17.99
CA MET A 150 -43.95 -13.27 -17.65
C MET A 150 -42.82 -13.14 -18.67
N THR A 151 -43.12 -13.17 -19.98
CA THR A 151 -42.10 -12.99 -21.03
C THR A 151 -41.42 -11.63 -20.95
N VAL A 152 -42.18 -10.55 -20.73
CA VAL A 152 -41.62 -9.20 -20.58
C VAL A 152 -40.72 -9.11 -19.34
N THR A 153 -41.09 -9.81 -18.26
CA THR A 153 -40.30 -9.85 -17.03
C THR A 153 -38.96 -10.56 -17.25
N VAL A 154 -38.97 -11.73 -17.88
CA VAL A 154 -37.75 -12.50 -18.18
C VAL A 154 -36.81 -11.72 -19.09
N ILE A 155 -37.34 -11.14 -20.17
CA ILE A 155 -36.54 -10.32 -21.11
C ILE A 155 -35.96 -9.10 -20.39
N GLY A 156 -36.76 -8.38 -19.59
CA GLY A 156 -36.29 -7.21 -18.84
C GLY A 156 -35.18 -7.55 -17.85
N THR A 157 -35.29 -8.70 -17.16
CA THR A 157 -34.27 -9.15 -16.20
C THR A 157 -32.99 -9.56 -16.92
N ALA A 158 -33.10 -10.26 -18.05
CA ALA A 158 -31.94 -10.67 -18.85
C ALA A 158 -31.18 -9.46 -19.44
N VAL A 159 -31.90 -8.46 -19.96
CA VAL A 159 -31.29 -7.22 -20.47
C VAL A 159 -30.59 -6.47 -19.34
N LEU A 160 -31.24 -6.34 -18.17
CA LEU A 160 -30.65 -5.67 -17.00
C LEU A 160 -29.37 -6.38 -16.53
N ALA A 161 -29.40 -7.72 -16.43
CA ALA A 161 -28.23 -8.50 -16.04
C ALA A 161 -27.07 -8.32 -17.06
N THR A 162 -27.37 -8.35 -18.36
CA THR A 162 -26.35 -8.16 -19.41
C THR A 162 -25.73 -6.77 -19.35
N LEU A 163 -26.53 -5.73 -19.12
CA LEU A 163 -26.07 -4.35 -18.99
C LEU A 163 -25.19 -4.12 -17.76
N ILE A 164 -25.31 -4.93 -16.71
CA ILE A 164 -24.47 -4.82 -15.51
C ILE A 164 -23.21 -5.67 -15.64
N VAL A 165 -23.34 -6.91 -16.11
CA VAL A 165 -22.24 -7.89 -16.16
C VAL A 165 -21.21 -7.52 -17.23
N VAL A 166 -21.62 -7.05 -18.41
CA VAL A 166 -20.67 -6.73 -19.50
C VAL A 166 -19.73 -5.58 -19.12
N PRO A 167 -20.20 -4.43 -18.59
CA PRO A 167 -19.31 -3.38 -18.11
C PRO A 167 -18.42 -3.84 -16.96
N MET A 168 -18.93 -4.66 -16.03
CA MET A 168 -18.12 -5.22 -14.94
C MET A 168 -16.95 -6.05 -15.45
N SER A 169 -17.23 -6.94 -16.41
CA SER A 169 -16.22 -7.81 -17.01
C SER A 169 -15.13 -6.98 -17.70
N TYR A 170 -15.54 -5.91 -18.39
CA TYR A 170 -14.64 -4.99 -19.07
C TYR A 170 -13.78 -4.17 -18.08
N LEU A 171 -14.40 -3.62 -17.02
CA LEU A 171 -13.69 -2.86 -15.99
C LEU A 171 -12.67 -3.73 -15.23
N SER A 172 -13.04 -4.97 -14.90
CA SER A 172 -12.15 -5.93 -14.26
C SER A 172 -10.96 -6.30 -15.15
N MET A 173 -11.20 -6.49 -16.45
CA MET A 173 -10.12 -6.75 -17.41
C MET A 173 -9.17 -5.54 -17.53
N GLN A 174 -9.73 -4.33 -17.57
CA GLN A 174 -8.95 -3.08 -17.60
C GLN A 174 -8.11 -2.87 -16.33
N SER A 175 -8.66 -3.15 -15.14
CA SER A 175 -7.91 -2.98 -13.89
C SER A 175 -6.69 -3.90 -13.83
N ARG A 176 -6.84 -5.15 -14.29
CA ARG A 176 -5.71 -6.10 -14.43
C ARG A 176 -4.66 -5.60 -15.41
N GLN A 177 -5.06 -5.12 -16.59
CA GLN A 177 -4.12 -4.57 -17.58
C GLN A 177 -3.34 -3.36 -17.03
N ARG A 178 -3.99 -2.48 -16.26
CA ARG A 178 -3.30 -1.35 -15.61
C ARG A 178 -2.30 -1.80 -14.56
N LEU A 179 -2.62 -2.84 -13.80
CA LEU A 179 -1.74 -3.37 -12.77
C LEU A 179 -0.50 -4.04 -13.39
N GLU A 180 -0.70 -4.82 -14.44
CA GLU A 180 0.39 -5.41 -15.23
C GLU A 180 1.28 -4.33 -15.86
N MET A 181 0.69 -3.26 -16.43
CA MET A 181 1.47 -2.14 -16.96
C MET A 181 2.28 -1.40 -15.88
N ARG A 182 1.73 -1.20 -14.69
CA ARG A 182 2.46 -0.59 -13.57
C ARG A 182 3.65 -1.45 -13.15
N GLN A 183 3.44 -2.76 -13.03
CA GLN A 183 4.52 -3.70 -12.72
C GLN A 183 5.60 -3.70 -13.80
N GLN A 184 5.23 -3.66 -15.08
CA GLN A 184 6.20 -3.55 -16.18
C GLN A 184 6.97 -2.23 -16.15
N LEU A 185 6.31 -1.12 -15.83
CA LEU A 185 6.95 0.18 -15.70
C LEU A 185 7.94 0.22 -14.53
N ASP A 186 7.58 -0.35 -13.39
CA ASP A 186 8.46 -0.41 -12.22
C ASP A 186 9.67 -1.32 -12.46
N LEU A 187 9.49 -2.46 -13.13
CA LEU A 187 10.60 -3.31 -13.56
C LEU A 187 11.50 -2.58 -14.57
N ALA A 188 10.93 -1.83 -15.52
CA ALA A 188 11.70 -1.03 -16.47
C ALA A 188 12.53 0.05 -15.75
N ARG A 189 11.94 0.76 -14.79
CA ARG A 189 12.64 1.77 -13.97
C ARG A 189 13.74 1.18 -13.10
N ARG A 190 13.52 0.00 -12.49
CA ARG A 190 14.55 -0.71 -11.73
C ARG A 190 15.72 -1.13 -12.62
N ASN A 191 15.43 -1.65 -13.81
CA ASN A 191 16.46 -2.01 -14.79
C ASN A 191 17.25 -0.77 -15.24
N GLU A 192 16.57 0.35 -15.52
CA GLU A 192 17.24 1.62 -15.84
C GLU A 192 18.16 2.09 -14.71
N ALA A 193 17.72 2.02 -13.45
CA ALA A 193 18.52 2.40 -12.28
C ALA A 193 19.74 1.49 -12.09
N ILE A 194 19.59 0.17 -12.30
CA ILE A 194 20.70 -0.80 -12.22
C ILE A 194 21.71 -0.52 -13.34
N SER A 195 21.27 -0.39 -14.59
CA SER A 195 22.16 -0.10 -15.73
C SER A 195 22.89 1.24 -15.55
N ALA A 196 22.21 2.27 -15.03
CA ALA A 196 22.82 3.56 -14.73
C ALA A 196 23.81 3.49 -13.55
N LYS A 197 23.61 2.60 -12.57
CA LYS A 197 24.58 2.35 -11.51
C LYS A 197 25.83 1.66 -12.07
N VAL A 198 25.66 0.60 -12.87
CA VAL A 198 26.78 -0.12 -13.50
C VAL A 198 27.62 0.82 -14.38
N ALA A 199 26.98 1.66 -15.19
CA ALA A 199 27.69 2.65 -16.00
C ALA A 199 28.52 3.64 -15.16
N ARG A 200 27.98 4.11 -14.02
CA ARG A 200 28.71 4.99 -13.08
C ARG A 200 29.88 4.29 -12.41
N ASP A 201 29.73 3.04 -12.02
CA ASP A 201 30.80 2.28 -11.35
C ASP A 201 31.94 1.96 -12.34
N ILE A 202 31.62 1.65 -13.60
CA ILE A 202 32.63 1.51 -14.68
C ILE A 202 33.35 2.85 -14.92
N GLN A 203 32.61 3.97 -14.95
CA GLN A 203 33.20 5.29 -15.13
C GLN A 203 34.17 5.62 -13.98
N ARG A 204 33.78 5.36 -12.73
CA ARG A 204 34.67 5.56 -11.56
C ARG A 204 35.93 4.71 -11.64
N ALA A 205 35.82 3.45 -12.07
CA ALA A 205 36.98 2.59 -12.28
C ALA A 205 37.91 3.12 -13.37
N LEU A 206 37.34 3.69 -14.45
CA LEU A 206 38.10 4.34 -15.51
C LEU A 206 38.81 5.60 -15.00
N ASP A 207 38.14 6.44 -14.21
CA ASP A 207 38.72 7.67 -13.66
C ASP A 207 39.85 7.36 -12.65
N GLN A 208 39.69 6.31 -11.83
CA GLN A 208 40.74 5.82 -10.93
C GLN A 208 41.97 5.29 -11.70
N GLN A 209 41.77 4.68 -12.87
CA GLN A 209 42.86 4.24 -13.74
C GLN A 209 43.56 5.41 -14.45
N MET A 210 42.85 6.49 -14.79
CA MET A 210 43.45 7.64 -15.47
C MET A 210 44.22 8.57 -14.53
N ASN A 211 43.91 8.56 -13.24
CA ASN A 211 44.60 9.33 -12.21
C ASN A 211 45.30 8.40 -11.20
N PRO A 212 46.34 7.64 -11.61
CA PRO A 212 47.08 6.82 -10.66
C PRO A 212 47.73 7.73 -9.60
N PRO A 213 47.75 7.33 -8.31
CA PRO A 213 48.44 8.09 -7.28
C PRO A 213 49.90 8.30 -7.68
N ALA A 214 50.34 9.56 -7.63
CA ALA A 214 51.67 9.98 -8.06
C ALA A 214 52.76 9.25 -7.24
N GLY A 215 53.32 8.15 -7.78
CA GLY A 215 54.31 7.39 -7.02
C GLY A 215 54.99 6.18 -7.69
N GLY A 216 54.61 5.74 -8.89
CA GLY A 216 55.19 4.53 -9.50
C GLY A 216 55.45 4.65 -10.99
N ASN A 217 56.65 5.06 -11.39
CA ASN A 217 57.12 5.04 -12.78
C ASN A 217 57.77 3.69 -13.10
N ASP A 218 56.97 2.62 -13.19
CA ASP A 218 57.45 1.33 -13.70
C ASP A 218 57.09 1.20 -15.20
N PRO A 219 58.06 1.26 -16.13
CA PRO A 219 57.80 1.24 -17.57
C PRO A 219 57.09 -0.03 -18.08
N GLY A 220 57.10 -1.13 -17.32
CA GLY A 220 56.33 -2.35 -17.65
C GLY A 220 54.81 -2.21 -17.44
N SER A 221 54.37 -1.25 -16.62
CA SER A 221 52.96 -1.02 -16.29
C SER A 221 52.17 -0.34 -17.42
N GLN A 222 52.86 0.42 -18.28
CA GLN A 222 52.24 1.27 -19.30
C GLN A 222 51.48 0.44 -20.34
N ASN A 223 52.11 -0.61 -20.89
CA ASN A 223 51.46 -1.48 -21.89
C ASN A 223 50.29 -2.30 -21.33
N ARG A 224 50.32 -2.68 -20.05
CA ARG A 224 49.16 -3.36 -19.42
C ARG A 224 47.99 -2.41 -19.16
N SER A 225 48.29 -1.14 -18.88
CA SER A 225 47.28 -0.11 -18.64
C SER A 225 46.49 0.20 -19.92
N GLU A 226 47.14 0.25 -21.09
CA GLU A 226 46.46 0.53 -22.37
C GLU A 226 45.45 -0.56 -22.76
N GLY A 227 45.81 -1.83 -22.55
CA GLY A 227 44.90 -2.96 -22.81
C GLY A 227 43.69 -2.97 -21.87
N MET A 228 43.88 -2.61 -20.59
CA MET A 228 42.78 -2.55 -19.63
C MET A 228 41.87 -1.34 -19.88
N GLN A 229 42.44 -0.19 -20.27
CA GLN A 229 41.67 1.01 -20.63
C GLN A 229 40.79 0.79 -21.85
N SER A 230 41.27 0.07 -22.88
CA SER A 230 40.46 -0.22 -24.07
C SER A 230 39.26 -1.12 -23.71
N MET A 231 39.49 -2.16 -22.88
CA MET A 231 38.43 -3.04 -22.39
C MET A 231 37.40 -2.30 -21.52
N LEU A 232 37.84 -1.40 -20.63
CA LEU A 232 36.94 -0.59 -19.80
C LEU A 232 36.12 0.38 -20.64
N ARG A 233 36.72 1.06 -21.63
CA ARG A 233 36.00 1.94 -22.57
C ARG A 233 34.96 1.18 -23.39
N GLU A 234 35.29 -0.01 -23.86
CA GLU A 234 34.33 -0.86 -24.57
C GLU A 234 33.18 -1.31 -23.65
N SER A 235 33.48 -1.69 -22.40
CA SER A 235 32.47 -2.04 -21.41
C SER A 235 31.55 -0.87 -21.06
N LEU A 236 32.09 0.35 -20.96
CA LEU A 236 31.33 1.57 -20.72
C LEU A 236 30.40 1.89 -21.91
N ALA A 237 30.89 1.75 -23.14
CA ALA A 237 30.09 1.92 -24.34
C ALA A 237 28.98 0.85 -24.44
N ALA A 238 29.23 -0.39 -24.02
CA ALA A 238 28.21 -1.42 -23.91
C ALA A 238 27.15 -1.07 -22.85
N ALA A 239 27.57 -0.66 -21.64
CA ALA A 239 26.66 -0.27 -20.56
C ALA A 239 25.78 0.92 -20.94
N ASN A 240 26.34 1.95 -21.58
CA ASN A 240 25.58 3.11 -22.05
C ASN A 240 24.54 2.73 -23.12
N ARG A 241 24.84 1.77 -24.00
CA ARG A 241 23.86 1.25 -24.97
C ARG A 241 22.72 0.49 -24.29
N GLU A 242 22.97 -0.19 -23.19
CA GLU A 242 21.91 -0.84 -22.40
C GLU A 242 21.03 0.18 -21.67
N VAL A 243 21.62 1.25 -21.13
CA VAL A 243 20.88 2.36 -20.51
C VAL A 243 19.94 3.02 -21.51
N GLU A 244 20.39 3.32 -22.73
CA GLU A 244 19.53 3.92 -23.76
C GLU A 244 18.42 2.96 -24.19
N LYS A 245 18.70 1.66 -24.38
CA LYS A 245 17.65 0.66 -24.64
C LYS A 245 16.64 0.55 -23.50
N ALA A 246 17.07 0.68 -22.24
CA ALA A 246 16.18 0.68 -21.09
C ALA A 246 15.27 1.91 -21.12
N LYS A 247 15.82 3.11 -21.38
CA LYS A 247 15.03 4.34 -21.52
C LYS A 247 14.01 4.27 -22.65
N GLU A 248 14.39 3.74 -23.82
CA GLU A 248 13.47 3.55 -24.95
C GLU A 248 12.30 2.62 -24.58
N ARG A 249 12.59 1.52 -23.85
CA ARG A 249 11.54 0.63 -23.34
C ARG A 249 10.61 1.36 -22.37
N THR A 250 11.16 2.12 -21.41
CA THR A 250 10.36 2.90 -20.46
C THR A 250 9.48 3.93 -21.18
N ALA A 251 10.02 4.64 -22.18
CA ALA A 251 9.28 5.61 -22.99
C ALA A 251 8.17 4.95 -23.81
N SER A 252 8.43 3.77 -24.39
CA SER A 252 7.42 3.04 -25.16
C SER A 252 6.24 2.57 -24.28
N ILE A 253 6.52 2.09 -23.06
CA ILE A 253 5.48 1.68 -22.10
C ILE A 253 4.67 2.89 -21.66
N GLN A 254 5.32 4.03 -21.39
CA GLN A 254 4.62 5.28 -21.05
C GLN A 254 3.71 5.76 -22.18
N ALA A 255 4.17 5.71 -23.44
CA ALA A 255 3.35 6.10 -24.59
C ALA A 255 2.08 5.24 -24.73
N VAL A 256 2.18 3.94 -24.49
CA VAL A 256 1.02 3.03 -24.48
C VAL A 256 0.08 3.35 -23.32
N ALA A 257 0.62 3.58 -22.12
CA ALA A 257 -0.17 3.92 -20.94
C ALA A 257 -0.97 5.23 -21.12
N VAL A 258 -0.38 6.25 -21.74
CA VAL A 258 -1.06 7.52 -22.04
C VAL A 258 -2.19 7.30 -23.05
N LYS A 259 -1.96 6.51 -24.10
CA LYS A 259 -2.97 6.22 -25.12
C LYS A 259 -4.17 5.44 -24.56
N GLU A 260 -3.94 4.48 -23.67
CA GLU A 260 -5.04 3.73 -23.03
C GLU A 260 -5.84 4.57 -22.02
N ARG A 261 -5.21 5.55 -21.37
CA ARG A 261 -5.92 6.45 -20.44
C ARG A 261 -6.99 7.29 -21.15
N ALA A 262 -6.78 7.63 -22.42
CA ALA A 262 -7.70 8.43 -23.21
C ALA A 262 -8.96 7.68 -23.70
N SER A 263 -8.96 6.35 -23.79
CA SER A 263 -10.11 5.58 -24.31
C SER A 263 -11.17 5.26 -23.26
N PHE A 264 -10.80 5.27 -21.98
CA PHE A 264 -11.66 4.91 -20.86
C PHE A 264 -12.90 5.81 -20.67
N PRO A 265 -12.79 7.16 -20.71
CA PRO A 265 -13.95 8.04 -20.53
C PRO A 265 -15.00 7.86 -21.63
N VAL A 266 -14.55 7.55 -22.85
CA VAL A 266 -15.44 7.33 -24.00
C VAL A 266 -16.28 6.07 -23.79
N PHE A 267 -15.67 4.98 -23.33
CA PHE A 267 -16.40 3.75 -23.03
C PHE A 267 -17.40 3.93 -21.89
N LEU A 268 -17.00 4.58 -20.79
CA LEU A 268 -17.89 4.86 -19.67
C LEU A 268 -19.07 5.75 -20.09
N GLY A 269 -18.82 6.73 -20.97
CA GLY A 269 -19.85 7.55 -21.58
C GLY A 269 -20.86 6.73 -22.38
N ILE A 270 -20.40 5.80 -23.21
CA ILE A 270 -21.29 4.92 -24.00
C ILE A 270 -22.15 4.02 -23.09
N VAL A 271 -21.55 3.43 -22.05
CA VAL A 271 -22.29 2.59 -21.09
C VAL A 271 -23.32 3.41 -20.32
N ALA A 272 -22.94 4.60 -19.82
CA ALA A 272 -23.85 5.49 -19.11
C ALA A 272 -25.03 5.92 -20.00
N VAL A 273 -24.77 6.29 -21.25
CA VAL A 273 -25.81 6.61 -22.24
C VAL A 273 -26.72 5.41 -22.50
N GLY A 274 -26.16 4.20 -22.64
CA GLY A 274 -26.93 2.97 -22.82
C GLY A 274 -27.87 2.66 -21.64
N VAL A 275 -27.39 2.81 -20.40
CA VAL A 275 -28.19 2.61 -19.18
C VAL A 275 -29.31 3.64 -19.08
N VAL A 276 -29.02 4.91 -19.40
CA VAL A 276 -30.04 5.97 -19.43
C VAL A 276 -31.08 5.66 -20.50
N ILE A 277 -30.71 5.33 -21.73
CA ILE A 277 -31.66 5.05 -22.82
C ILE A 277 -32.57 3.85 -22.45
N LEU A 278 -32.01 2.78 -21.91
CA LEU A 278 -32.77 1.57 -21.57
C LEU A 278 -33.67 1.77 -20.34
N GLY A 279 -33.19 2.50 -19.32
CA GLY A 279 -34.00 2.89 -18.17
C GLY A 279 -35.18 3.79 -18.57
N PHE A 280 -34.92 4.76 -19.46
CA PHE A 280 -35.94 5.65 -20.01
C PHE A 280 -36.95 4.93 -20.89
N GLY A 281 -36.49 4.04 -21.77
CA GLY A 281 -37.35 3.23 -22.63
C GLY A 281 -38.35 2.40 -21.82
N GLY A 282 -37.90 1.80 -20.71
CA GLY A 282 -38.76 1.06 -19.79
C GLY A 282 -39.80 1.94 -19.09
N LEU A 283 -39.41 3.12 -18.62
CA LEU A 283 -40.31 4.08 -17.97
C LEU A 283 -41.35 4.66 -18.94
N ILE A 284 -40.95 5.03 -20.16
CA ILE A 284 -41.86 5.52 -21.21
C ILE A 284 -42.88 4.44 -21.57
N PHE A 285 -42.45 3.18 -21.72
CA PHE A 285 -43.34 2.07 -21.99
C PHE A 285 -44.36 1.84 -20.87
N LEU A 286 -43.94 1.98 -19.60
CA LEU A 286 -44.83 1.94 -18.44
C LEU A 286 -45.80 3.14 -18.41
N ALA A 287 -45.34 4.34 -18.78
CA ALA A 287 -46.16 5.55 -18.85
C ALA A 287 -47.32 5.37 -19.83
N LEU A 288 -47.00 4.95 -21.06
CA LEU A 288 -47.94 4.74 -22.16
C LEU A 288 -49.01 3.70 -21.82
N LYS A 289 -48.71 2.76 -20.92
CA LYS A 289 -49.63 1.69 -20.53
C LYS A 289 -50.50 2.04 -19.30
N SER A 290 -50.16 3.07 -18.52
CA SER A 290 -50.74 3.26 -17.18
C SER A 290 -52.12 3.95 -17.14
N GLY A 291 -52.60 4.52 -18.24
CA GLY A 291 -54.01 4.92 -18.45
C GLY A 291 -54.66 5.91 -17.46
N GLY A 292 -53.96 6.40 -16.43
CA GLY A 292 -54.53 7.22 -15.36
C GLY A 292 -53.67 8.45 -15.06
N GLY A 293 -54.31 9.63 -15.00
CA GLY A 293 -53.65 10.94 -14.94
C GLY A 293 -52.61 11.11 -13.82
N ALA A 294 -52.86 10.59 -12.62
CA ALA A 294 -51.92 10.72 -11.50
C ALA A 294 -50.64 9.86 -11.68
N LYS A 295 -50.75 8.69 -12.30
CA LYS A 295 -49.60 7.81 -12.58
C LYS A 295 -48.76 8.36 -13.73
N GLY A 296 -49.40 9.03 -14.69
CA GLY A 296 -48.73 9.77 -15.76
C GLY A 296 -47.82 10.87 -15.22
N CYS A 297 -48.29 11.68 -14.26
CA CYS A 297 -47.47 12.72 -13.63
C CYS A 297 -46.25 12.17 -12.88
N LEU A 298 -46.41 11.10 -12.09
CA LEU A 298 -45.28 10.50 -11.37
C LEU A 298 -44.21 9.95 -12.33
N ILE A 299 -44.64 9.29 -13.41
CA ILE A 299 -43.71 8.73 -14.40
C ILE A 299 -43.03 9.84 -15.20
N ALA A 300 -43.76 10.90 -15.56
CA ALA A 300 -43.18 12.08 -16.20
C ALA A 300 -42.15 12.76 -15.29
N PHE A 301 -42.42 12.86 -13.98
CA PHE A 301 -41.47 13.40 -13.01
C PHE A 301 -40.19 12.54 -12.91
N LEU A 302 -40.32 11.22 -12.84
CA LEU A 302 -39.17 10.30 -12.81
C LEU A 302 -38.35 10.35 -14.12
N LEU A 303 -39.01 10.55 -15.27
CA LEU A 303 -38.35 10.80 -16.54
C LEU A 303 -37.62 12.15 -16.55
N VAL A 304 -38.17 13.22 -15.98
CA VAL A 304 -37.42 14.48 -15.89
C VAL A 304 -36.21 14.32 -14.96
N LEU A 305 -36.40 13.67 -13.81
CA LEU A 305 -35.35 13.46 -12.82
C LEU A 305 -34.19 12.61 -13.36
N GLY A 306 -34.49 11.49 -14.03
CA GLY A 306 -33.47 10.64 -14.63
C GLY A 306 -32.67 11.35 -15.73
N LEU A 307 -33.28 12.28 -16.46
CA LEU A 307 -32.66 13.00 -17.57
C LEU A 307 -31.74 14.08 -17.00
N VAL A 308 -32.17 14.76 -15.95
CA VAL A 308 -31.33 15.70 -15.19
C VAL A 308 -30.12 14.99 -14.59
N ILE A 309 -30.31 13.83 -13.95
CA ILE A 309 -29.19 13.04 -13.39
C ILE A 309 -28.24 12.60 -14.52
N GLY A 310 -28.77 12.09 -15.64
CA GLY A 310 -27.96 11.70 -16.80
C GLY A 310 -27.14 12.86 -17.36
N LEU A 311 -27.74 14.05 -17.50
CA LEU A 311 -27.03 15.25 -17.94
C LEU A 311 -25.97 15.73 -16.93
N ILE A 312 -26.25 15.63 -15.63
CA ILE A 312 -25.27 15.95 -14.58
C ILE A 312 -24.06 15.01 -14.69
N VAL A 313 -24.28 13.70 -14.85
CA VAL A 313 -23.20 12.71 -15.01
C VAL A 313 -22.40 12.98 -16.28
N ILE A 314 -23.05 13.19 -17.42
CA ILE A 314 -22.37 13.53 -18.68
C ILE A 314 -21.55 14.82 -18.53
N ARG A 315 -22.12 15.86 -17.92
CA ARG A 315 -21.44 17.14 -17.73
C ARG A 315 -20.28 17.02 -16.75
N PHE A 316 -20.44 16.25 -15.69
CA PHE A 316 -19.36 15.96 -14.73
C PHE A 316 -18.20 15.23 -15.42
N PHE A 317 -18.48 14.20 -16.23
CA PHE A 317 -17.44 13.51 -17.01
C PHE A 317 -16.78 14.40 -18.05
N SER A 318 -17.56 15.24 -18.74
CA SER A 318 -17.02 16.20 -19.71
C SER A 318 -16.09 17.23 -19.02
N LEU A 319 -16.50 17.75 -17.86
CA LEU A 319 -15.67 18.66 -17.06
C LEU A 319 -14.44 17.98 -16.47
N TRP A 320 -14.56 16.71 -16.05
CA TRP A 320 -13.42 15.90 -15.59
C TRP A 320 -12.39 15.73 -16.70
N ASN A 321 -12.85 15.36 -17.91
CA ASN A 321 -11.99 15.15 -19.06
C ASN A 321 -11.33 16.46 -19.53
N LEU A 322 -12.07 17.58 -19.48
CA LEU A 322 -11.53 18.93 -19.73
C LEU A 322 -10.46 19.31 -18.70
N ARG A 323 -10.67 18.99 -17.41
CA ARG A 323 -9.70 19.27 -16.35
C ARG A 323 -8.41 18.46 -16.50
N GLU A 324 -8.48 17.18 -16.88
CA GLU A 324 -7.28 16.40 -17.20
C GLU A 324 -6.59 16.93 -18.47
N SER A 325 -7.35 17.29 -19.52
CA SER A 325 -6.76 17.81 -20.78
C SER A 325 -6.11 19.20 -20.66
N HIS A 326 -6.50 20.01 -19.68
CA HIS A 326 -5.88 21.32 -19.39
C HIS A 326 -4.86 21.26 -18.25
N GLY A 327 -4.67 20.08 -17.65
CA GLY A 327 -3.61 19.83 -16.66
C GLY A 327 -2.22 19.70 -17.27
N ASP A 328 -2.09 19.37 -18.56
CA ASP A 328 -0.83 19.03 -19.24
C ASP A 328 0.05 20.23 -19.67
N ALA A 329 -0.03 21.33 -18.92
CA ALA A 329 1.19 22.06 -18.55
C ALA A 329 1.77 21.43 -17.26
N VAL A 330 1.86 20.09 -17.23
CA VAL A 330 2.57 19.33 -16.22
C VAL A 330 4.06 19.55 -16.48
N THR A 331 4.64 20.54 -15.81
CA THR A 331 5.97 20.33 -15.23
C THR A 331 5.92 18.97 -14.55
N VAL A 332 6.74 18.03 -15.00
CA VAL A 332 6.84 16.70 -14.42
C VAL A 332 7.17 16.86 -12.94
N VAL A 333 6.12 16.92 -12.11
CA VAL A 333 6.23 16.75 -10.66
C VAL A 333 6.47 15.28 -10.49
N ASN A 334 7.74 14.94 -10.57
CA ASN A 334 8.31 13.69 -10.16
C ASN A 334 7.76 13.39 -8.76
N SER A 335 7.13 12.24 -8.56
CA SER A 335 6.59 11.80 -7.26
C SER A 335 7.69 11.48 -6.24
N SER A 336 8.89 12.04 -6.43
CA SER A 336 9.86 12.19 -5.36
C SER A 336 9.32 13.27 -4.43
N SER A 337 9.39 13.00 -3.13
CA SER A 337 9.21 13.94 -2.02
C SER A 337 10.26 15.06 -2.05
N GLU A 338 10.34 15.80 -3.15
CA GLU A 338 11.21 16.95 -3.32
C GLU A 338 10.48 18.18 -2.81
N VAL A 339 11.05 18.82 -1.78
CA VAL A 339 10.56 20.10 -1.28
C VAL A 339 11.37 21.20 -1.95
N ALA A 340 10.69 22.10 -2.65
CA ALA A 340 11.33 23.25 -3.26
C ALA A 340 11.42 24.39 -2.22
N LEU A 341 12.65 24.71 -1.81
CA LEU A 341 12.96 25.86 -0.96
C LEU A 341 13.46 27.00 -1.85
N THR A 342 12.80 28.16 -1.78
CA THR A 342 13.28 29.38 -2.44
C THR A 342 13.87 30.30 -1.39
N LEU A 343 15.15 30.64 -1.52
CA LEU A 343 15.84 31.61 -0.67
C LEU A 343 15.81 32.99 -1.32
N PHE A 344 15.56 34.02 -0.53
CA PHE A 344 15.49 35.42 -0.94
C PHE A 344 16.43 36.28 -0.10
N ASP A 345 17.00 37.30 -0.75
CA ASP A 345 17.80 38.35 -0.12
C ASP A 345 18.86 37.83 0.88
N PRO A 346 19.73 36.88 0.49
CA PRO A 346 20.81 36.49 1.36
C PRO A 346 21.77 37.67 1.57
N ARG A 347 22.01 38.05 2.82
CA ARG A 347 22.91 39.13 3.23
C ARG A 347 23.82 38.63 4.33
N LEU A 348 25.13 38.73 4.11
CA LEU A 348 26.13 38.55 5.14
C LEU A 348 26.37 39.91 5.81
N GLY A 349 26.03 40.02 7.10
CA GLY A 349 26.32 41.19 7.91
C GLY A 349 27.81 41.32 8.22
N ASP A 350 28.26 42.54 8.54
CA ASP A 350 29.66 42.82 8.91
C ASP A 350 30.07 42.10 10.21
N ASP A 351 29.09 41.64 10.99
CA ASP A 351 29.24 40.81 12.20
C ASP A 351 29.40 39.31 11.89
N GLY A 352 29.49 38.92 10.62
CA GLY A 352 29.61 37.53 10.20
C GLY A 352 28.29 36.75 10.25
N ARG A 353 27.14 37.42 10.43
CA ARG A 353 25.84 36.75 10.44
C ARG A 353 25.25 36.66 9.04
N LEU A 354 24.94 35.46 8.58
CA LEU A 354 24.24 35.22 7.32
C LEU A 354 22.73 35.26 7.56
N THR A 355 22.09 36.30 7.03
CA THR A 355 20.63 36.46 7.07
C THR A 355 20.02 36.16 5.71
N PHE A 356 18.96 35.37 5.66
CA PHE A 356 18.19 35.15 4.42
C PHE A 356 16.71 34.95 4.74
N SER A 357 15.84 35.32 3.80
CA SER A 357 14.43 34.93 3.85
C SER A 357 14.22 33.66 3.03
N TYR A 358 13.22 32.86 3.36
CA TYR A 358 12.90 31.66 2.58
C TYR A 358 11.39 31.53 2.37
N GLU A 359 10.99 30.84 1.31
CA GLU A 359 9.62 30.41 1.03
C GLU A 359 9.66 28.94 0.61
N VAL A 360 8.88 28.11 1.28
CA VAL A 360 8.72 26.70 0.93
C VAL A 360 7.52 26.57 0.00
N SER A 361 7.72 26.10 -1.24
CA SER A 361 6.62 25.75 -2.13
C SER A 361 6.37 24.24 -2.09
N GLN A 362 5.14 23.86 -1.74
CA GLN A 362 4.66 22.47 -1.65
C GLN A 362 5.23 21.59 -0.52
N ALA A 363 5.08 22.01 0.74
CA ALA A 363 5.13 21.05 1.83
C ALA A 363 3.74 20.41 2.04
N GLY A 364 3.65 19.09 1.94
CA GLY A 364 2.55 18.35 2.56
C GLY A 364 2.58 18.55 4.08
N LEU A 365 1.42 18.42 4.72
CA LEU A 365 1.20 18.68 6.15
C LEU A 365 2.29 18.02 7.04
N GLU A 366 2.83 18.80 7.97
CA GLU A 366 3.68 18.41 9.11
C GLU A 366 5.05 17.79 8.78
N ASN A 367 6.01 18.54 8.23
CA ASN A 367 7.42 18.15 8.21
C ASN A 367 8.31 19.28 8.83
N GLU A 368 9.60 19.04 9.04
CA GLU A 368 10.59 20.07 9.46
C GLU A 368 11.79 20.10 8.49
N ILE A 369 12.32 21.28 8.17
CA ILE A 369 13.63 21.41 7.49
C ILE A 369 14.65 21.78 8.54
N TRP A 370 15.75 21.04 8.58
CA TRP A 370 16.89 21.32 9.46
C TRP A 370 17.97 22.04 8.64
N VAL A 371 18.44 23.16 9.16
CA VAL A 371 19.64 23.82 8.67
C VAL A 371 20.81 23.27 9.48
N VAL A 372 21.75 22.62 8.81
CA VAL A 372 22.97 22.07 9.42
C VAL A 372 24.15 22.95 8.97
N VAL A 373 24.76 23.63 9.93
CA VAL A 373 25.98 24.41 9.68
C VAL A 373 27.18 23.54 10.08
N GLU A 374 27.94 23.09 9.08
CA GLU A 374 29.16 22.31 9.28
C GLU A 374 30.38 23.20 9.08
N SER A 375 31.19 23.37 10.13
CA SER A 375 32.52 23.94 9.96
C SER A 375 33.51 22.83 9.60
N THR A 376 33.62 22.49 8.31
CA THR A 376 34.58 21.49 7.86
C THR A 376 35.94 22.16 7.62
N ILE A 377 36.89 21.98 8.53
CA ILE A 377 38.30 22.33 8.26
C ILE A 377 38.84 21.35 7.21
N LEU A 378 38.74 21.73 5.93
CA LEU A 378 39.38 20.99 4.84
C LEU A 378 40.91 21.14 4.97
N PRO A 379 41.70 20.05 4.86
CA PRO A 379 43.16 20.14 4.86
C PRO A 379 43.64 20.72 3.52
N GLY A 380 43.70 22.06 3.45
CA GLY A 380 44.32 22.79 2.34
C GLY A 380 45.82 22.99 2.58
N LYS A 381 46.63 22.65 1.57
CA LYS A 381 48.09 22.86 1.51
C LYS A 381 48.48 24.26 2.02
N VAL A 382 49.12 24.30 3.19
CA VAL A 382 50.01 25.40 3.55
C VAL A 382 51.23 25.26 2.63
N GLN A 383 51.29 26.06 1.57
CA GLN A 383 52.57 26.36 0.93
C GLN A 383 53.39 27.15 1.96
N ALA A 384 54.36 26.48 2.55
CA ALA A 384 55.44 27.14 3.26
C ALA A 384 56.19 28.01 2.24
N GLU A 385 55.98 29.33 2.30
CA GLU A 385 57.00 30.26 1.86
C GLU A 385 58.20 30.07 2.78
N GLU A 386 59.26 29.46 2.24
CA GLU A 386 60.60 29.44 2.82
C GLU A 386 61.10 30.87 3.00
N SER A 387 60.93 31.41 4.21
CA SER A 387 61.74 32.50 4.73
C SER A 387 62.85 31.91 5.58
N SER A 388 64.01 31.76 4.95
CA SER A 388 65.28 31.40 5.59
C SER A 388 65.63 32.37 6.73
N GLN A 389 65.57 31.92 7.98
CA GLN A 389 66.60 32.22 8.98
C GLN A 389 66.53 31.28 10.18
N ALA A 390 67.66 30.66 10.50
CA ALA A 390 67.89 29.71 11.56
C ALA A 390 67.71 30.32 12.96
N ASP A 391 67.13 29.57 13.91
CA ASP A 391 67.81 29.25 15.17
C ASP A 391 67.09 28.15 15.98
N ASP A 392 67.87 27.60 16.91
CA ASP A 392 67.83 26.32 17.60
C ASP A 392 66.62 26.00 18.52
N SER A 393 66.35 24.70 18.62
CA SER A 393 65.82 23.96 19.80
C SER A 393 64.37 24.20 20.29
N SER A 394 63.49 23.21 20.07
CA SER A 394 62.64 22.62 21.12
C SER A 394 61.77 21.48 20.56
N ASP A 395 61.72 20.37 21.30
CA ASP A 395 60.80 19.25 21.10
C ASP A 395 59.35 19.74 21.14
N VAL A 396 58.65 19.68 20.01
CA VAL A 396 57.20 19.86 19.93
C VAL A 396 56.59 18.58 19.35
N ALA A 397 55.77 17.92 20.15
CA ALA A 397 55.03 16.72 19.79
C ALA A 397 54.16 16.95 18.53
N ALA A 398 54.16 15.98 17.63
CA ALA A 398 53.29 15.95 16.46
C ALA A 398 51.81 16.04 16.89
N PRO A 399 50.96 16.85 16.20
CA PRO A 399 49.54 16.93 16.52
C PRO A 399 48.83 15.64 16.07
N ASP A 400 48.02 15.08 16.97
CA ASP A 400 47.11 13.97 16.72
C ASP A 400 45.99 14.42 15.76
N HIS A 401 46.02 13.92 14.52
CA HIS A 401 45.01 14.21 13.51
C HIS A 401 43.75 13.36 13.75
N ARG A 402 42.89 13.80 14.67
CA ARG A 402 41.52 13.27 14.82
C ARG A 402 40.51 14.20 14.16
N HIS A 403 39.65 13.63 13.32
CA HIS A 403 38.51 14.31 12.72
C HIS A 403 37.56 14.81 13.83
N LEU A 404 37.38 16.12 13.92
CA LEU A 404 36.39 16.79 14.77
C LEU A 404 35.24 17.27 13.88
N GLU A 405 34.10 16.58 13.93
CA GLU A 405 32.83 17.09 13.40
C GLU A 405 32.24 18.07 14.43
N ASN A 406 32.41 19.37 14.23
CA ASN A 406 31.74 20.38 15.03
C ASN A 406 30.50 20.89 14.27
N THR A 407 29.31 20.39 14.64
CA THR A 407 28.04 20.97 14.22
C THR A 407 27.77 22.22 15.06
N LEU A 408 27.78 23.40 14.44
CA LEU A 408 27.72 24.68 15.17
C LEU A 408 26.29 25.12 15.52
N ALA A 409 25.29 24.77 14.72
CA ALA A 409 23.89 25.07 15.00
C ALA A 409 22.93 24.19 14.19
N ASN A 410 21.84 23.77 14.84
CA ASN A 410 20.70 23.11 14.22
C ASN A 410 19.47 24.03 14.35
N LEU A 411 18.95 24.52 13.23
CA LEU A 411 17.76 25.38 13.20
C LEU A 411 16.62 24.68 12.46
N SER A 412 15.44 24.57 13.09
CA SER A 412 14.23 24.07 12.44
C SER A 412 13.47 25.19 11.73
N LEU A 413 13.12 24.98 10.46
CA LEU A 413 12.35 25.93 9.65
C LEU A 413 10.89 25.49 9.53
N PRO A 414 9.90 26.36 9.83
CA PRO A 414 8.50 26.08 9.53
C PRO A 414 8.26 25.87 8.03
N LEU A 415 7.50 24.83 7.70
CA LEU A 415 7.29 24.39 6.33
C LEU A 415 6.20 25.09 5.54
N ASN A 416 5.34 25.84 6.23
CA ASN A 416 4.26 26.57 5.61
C ASN A 416 4.47 28.07 5.83
N GLY A 417 5.07 28.72 4.84
CA GLY A 417 5.13 30.17 4.78
C GLY A 417 6.50 30.72 4.47
N ARG A 418 6.66 31.98 4.82
CA ARG A 418 7.90 32.73 4.68
C ARG A 418 8.53 32.91 6.05
N GLY A 419 9.81 32.61 6.16
CA GLY A 419 10.57 32.84 7.38
C GLY A 419 11.84 33.64 7.08
N LYS A 420 12.43 34.18 8.14
CA LYS A 420 13.76 34.80 8.10
C LYS A 420 14.67 34.00 9.01
N VAL A 421 15.83 33.63 8.48
CA VAL A 421 16.88 32.88 9.17
C VAL A 421 18.04 33.83 9.40
N ASP A 422 18.66 33.70 10.57
CA ASP A 422 19.84 34.46 10.97
C ASP A 422 20.85 33.46 11.57
N LEU A 423 21.89 33.15 10.81
CA LEU A 423 22.91 32.16 11.16
C LEU A 423 24.22 32.88 11.51
N PRO A 424 24.71 32.79 12.75
CA PRO A 424 26.07 33.21 13.05
C PRO A 424 27.07 32.28 12.35
N LEU A 425 27.96 32.84 11.54
CA LEU A 425 29.09 32.08 10.97
C LEU A 425 30.34 32.37 11.81
N ASP A 426 30.53 31.58 12.85
CA ASP A 426 31.70 31.70 13.72
C ASP A 426 33.00 31.54 12.89
N GLY A 427 33.94 32.47 13.08
CA GLY A 427 35.21 32.51 12.33
C GLY A 427 35.17 33.24 10.97
N VAL A 428 34.00 33.73 10.52
CA VAL A 428 33.90 34.59 9.33
C VAL A 428 34.12 36.07 9.66
N ALA A 429 33.74 36.50 10.88
CA ALA A 429 33.95 37.86 11.33
C ALA A 429 35.45 38.23 11.34
N GLY A 430 35.81 39.27 10.58
CA GLY A 430 37.19 39.75 10.45
C GLY A 430 38.01 39.11 9.32
N ASN A 431 37.45 38.20 8.52
CA ASN A 431 38.11 37.67 7.33
C ASN A 431 37.50 38.24 6.03
N ASP A 432 38.00 39.40 5.59
CA ASP A 432 37.51 40.12 4.40
C ASP A 432 37.57 39.30 3.10
N GLN A 433 38.44 38.30 3.01
CA GLN A 433 38.53 37.43 1.84
C GLN A 433 37.36 36.43 1.82
N VAL A 434 37.11 35.76 2.94
CA VAL A 434 35.97 34.85 3.10
C VAL A 434 34.64 35.59 2.95
N ILE A 435 34.52 36.78 3.54
CA ILE A 435 33.33 37.64 3.39
C ILE A 435 33.08 37.97 1.92
N ARG A 436 34.11 38.36 1.15
CA ARG A 436 33.98 38.67 -0.28
C ARG A 436 33.59 37.45 -1.12
N GLU A 437 34.13 36.27 -0.80
CA GLU A 437 33.81 35.03 -1.50
C GLU A 437 32.35 34.60 -1.23
N ILE A 438 31.92 34.63 0.03
CA ILE A 438 30.53 34.37 0.42
C ILE A 438 29.59 35.38 -0.27
N GLN A 439 29.90 36.68 -0.20
CA GLN A 439 29.11 37.73 -0.87
C GLN A 439 29.06 37.55 -2.40
N ALA A 440 30.12 37.04 -3.03
CA ALA A 440 30.14 36.76 -4.46
C ALA A 440 29.19 35.60 -4.82
N GLN A 441 29.14 34.55 -4.00
CA GLN A 441 28.21 33.42 -4.19
C GLN A 441 26.75 33.78 -3.90
N LEU A 442 26.53 34.78 -3.05
CA LEU A 442 25.20 35.27 -2.67
C LEU A 442 24.64 36.38 -3.60
N ARG A 443 25.33 36.71 -4.70
CA ARG A 443 24.87 37.76 -5.64
C ARG A 443 23.56 37.44 -6.35
N GLU A 444 23.14 36.18 -6.38
CA GLU A 444 21.84 35.81 -6.92
C GLU A 444 20.73 36.14 -5.90
N PRO A 445 19.83 37.10 -6.20
CA PRO A 445 18.83 37.57 -5.24
C PRO A 445 17.78 36.50 -4.88
N VAL A 446 17.66 35.47 -5.72
CA VAL A 446 16.72 34.36 -5.54
C VAL A 446 17.42 33.06 -5.91
N ARG A 447 17.53 32.13 -4.96
CA ARG A 447 18.11 30.79 -5.19
C ARG A 447 17.08 29.72 -4.87
N ARG A 448 16.79 28.83 -5.83
CA ARG A 448 15.91 27.68 -5.62
C ARG A 448 16.74 26.44 -5.34
N VAL A 449 16.39 25.74 -4.27
CA VAL A 449 17.04 24.51 -3.83
C VAL A 449 15.99 23.42 -3.72
N SER A 450 16.20 22.30 -4.41
CA SER A 450 15.37 21.10 -4.25
C SER A 450 15.96 20.24 -3.15
N LEU A 451 15.19 20.02 -2.08
CA LEU A 451 15.60 19.20 -0.95
C LEU A 451 15.02 17.80 -1.06
N ARG A 452 15.84 16.77 -0.82
CA ARG A 452 15.43 15.37 -0.75
C ARG A 452 15.57 14.85 0.69
N PRO A 453 14.67 13.96 1.15
CA PRO A 453 14.76 13.39 2.49
C PRO A 453 16.11 12.74 2.77
N GLY A 454 16.73 13.06 3.91
CA GLY A 454 18.00 12.44 4.36
C GLY A 454 19.22 12.74 3.50
N ARG A 455 19.16 13.78 2.65
CA ARG A 455 20.30 14.23 1.84
C ARG A 455 20.68 15.66 2.23
N LEU A 456 21.94 15.86 2.59
CA LEU A 456 22.53 17.19 2.74
C LEU A 456 22.66 17.84 1.36
N THR A 457 22.02 19.00 1.20
CA THR A 457 22.15 19.84 0.01
C THR A 457 22.97 21.07 0.38
N GLU A 458 24.16 21.17 -0.18
CA GLU A 458 25.07 22.28 0.06
C GLU A 458 24.49 23.60 -0.46
N LEU A 459 24.33 24.57 0.44
CA LEU A 459 23.95 25.94 0.14
C LEU A 459 25.17 26.79 -0.20
N LEU A 460 26.23 26.68 0.58
CA LEU A 460 27.38 27.57 0.46
C LEU A 460 28.66 26.81 0.72
N SER A 461 29.63 26.99 -0.17
CA SER A 461 30.93 26.32 -0.13
C SER A 461 32.02 27.35 -0.32
N VAL A 462 32.80 27.69 0.70
CA VAL A 462 33.89 28.67 0.57
C VAL A 462 35.17 27.90 0.24
N ALA A 463 35.76 28.13 -0.94
CA ALA A 463 36.96 27.41 -1.36
C ALA A 463 38.18 27.71 -0.49
N THR A 464 38.18 28.88 0.17
CA THR A 464 39.30 29.39 0.96
C THR A 464 39.13 29.28 2.47
N GLY A 465 38.06 28.64 2.99
CA GLY A 465 37.79 28.60 4.43
C GLY A 465 37.02 27.37 4.91
N PRO A 466 37.00 27.12 6.23
CA PRO A 466 36.45 25.91 6.82
C PRO A 466 34.92 25.95 7.00
N VAL A 467 34.19 26.74 6.21
CA VAL A 467 32.78 27.04 6.47
C VAL A 467 31.91 26.55 5.31
N GLY A 468 31.13 25.50 5.58
CA GLY A 468 30.09 24.99 4.71
C GLY A 468 28.70 25.20 5.33
N VAL A 469 27.72 25.58 4.54
CA VAL A 469 26.31 25.59 4.98
C VAL A 469 25.55 24.58 4.15
N ALA A 470 24.88 23.64 4.80
CA ALA A 470 24.06 22.64 4.14
C ALA A 470 22.64 22.61 4.72
N LEU A 471 21.68 22.16 3.90
CA LEU A 471 20.31 21.93 4.33
C LEU A 471 20.02 20.44 4.30
N GLU A 472 19.39 19.93 5.35
CA GLU A 472 18.88 18.57 5.39
C GLU A 472 17.35 18.61 5.56
N TYR A 473 16.63 17.95 4.64
CA TYR A 473 15.19 17.76 4.80
C TYR A 473 14.93 16.47 5.57
N ARG A 474 14.30 16.58 6.75
CA ARG A 474 13.88 15.43 7.56
C ARG A 474 12.35 15.41 7.63
N PRO A 475 11.69 14.51 6.88
CA PRO A 475 10.23 14.41 6.95
C PRO A 475 9.82 13.99 8.37
N GLN A 476 9.14 14.89 9.10
CA GLN A 476 8.45 14.52 10.33
C GLN A 476 7.23 13.71 9.90
N ARG A 477 7.04 12.49 10.39
CA ARG A 477 5.78 11.77 10.12
C ARG A 477 4.76 12.14 11.19
N ALA A 478 3.58 12.53 10.72
CA ALA A 478 2.41 12.93 11.50
C ALA A 478 2.27 12.17 12.82
N ILE A 479 2.36 12.92 13.92
CA ILE A 479 1.94 12.44 15.24
C ILE A 479 0.41 12.56 15.25
N SER A 480 -0.29 11.46 14.94
CA SER A 480 -1.44 10.98 15.72
C SER A 480 -2.24 9.91 14.97
N THR A 481 -1.73 8.68 15.01
CA THR A 481 -2.56 7.65 15.65
C THR A 481 -1.83 7.24 16.94
N PRO A 482 -2.49 7.30 18.12
CA PRO A 482 -1.85 7.02 19.42
C PRO A 482 -1.43 5.55 19.63
N SER A 483 -1.33 4.76 18.56
CA SER A 483 -1.12 3.32 18.58
C SER A 483 0.10 2.84 17.80
N ALA A 484 0.86 3.74 17.16
CA ALA A 484 2.07 3.38 16.44
C ALA A 484 3.33 3.76 17.24
N TRP A 485 4.29 2.84 17.30
CA TRP A 485 5.61 3.06 17.88
C TRP A 485 6.69 2.93 16.83
N TRP A 486 7.86 3.52 17.07
CA TRP A 486 8.96 3.51 16.12
C TRP A 486 10.31 3.46 16.84
N ILE A 487 11.27 2.78 16.21
CA ILE A 487 12.68 2.75 16.58
C ILE A 487 13.46 3.16 15.34
N HIS A 488 14.23 4.24 15.43
CA HIS A 488 15.13 4.66 14.38
C HIS A 488 16.51 4.06 14.62
N LEU A 489 16.76 2.92 14.00
CA LEU A 489 18.08 2.29 14.00
C LEU A 489 18.97 2.99 12.97
N ASN A 490 20.15 3.46 13.39
CA ASN A 490 21.05 4.25 12.55
C ASN A 490 22.01 3.35 11.79
N ASP A 491 22.68 2.48 12.51
CA ASP A 491 23.72 1.61 11.98
C ASP A 491 23.71 0.25 12.68
N LEU A 492 24.06 -0.78 11.91
CA LEU A 492 24.31 -2.14 12.38
C LEU A 492 25.75 -2.48 11.99
N THR A 493 26.69 -2.23 12.90
CA THR A 493 28.10 -2.52 12.68
C THR A 493 28.43 -3.88 13.27
N ILE A 494 28.88 -4.83 12.44
CA ILE A 494 29.38 -6.12 12.91
C ILE A 494 30.90 -5.99 13.03
N LEU A 495 31.44 -6.22 14.23
CA LEU A 495 32.87 -6.21 14.54
C LEU A 495 33.33 -7.64 14.85
N PRO A 496 33.53 -8.48 13.81
CA PRO A 496 33.79 -9.91 14.00
C PRO A 496 35.14 -10.19 14.66
N SER A 497 36.13 -9.32 14.49
CA SER A 497 37.43 -9.42 15.18
C SER A 497 37.33 -9.25 16.70
N GLU A 498 36.27 -8.60 17.18
CA GLU A 498 36.03 -8.35 18.60
C GLU A 498 34.94 -9.25 19.19
N GLY A 499 34.30 -10.08 18.35
CA GLY A 499 33.11 -10.84 18.75
C GLY A 499 31.94 -9.93 19.15
N ARG A 500 31.83 -8.74 18.54
CA ARG A 500 30.82 -7.74 18.90
C ARG A 500 29.90 -7.39 17.73
N ILE A 501 28.62 -7.21 18.02
CA ILE A 501 27.66 -6.57 17.12
C ILE A 501 27.21 -5.28 17.77
N LEU A 502 27.37 -4.15 17.09
CA LEU A 502 26.92 -2.84 17.54
C LEU A 502 25.63 -2.47 16.80
N VAL A 503 24.58 -2.18 17.56
CA VAL A 503 23.31 -1.65 17.04
C VAL A 503 23.13 -0.25 17.60
N SER A 504 23.22 0.77 16.76
CA SER A 504 23.00 2.17 17.17
C SER A 504 21.60 2.64 16.78
N TRP A 505 20.99 3.51 17.58
CA TRP A 505 19.70 4.14 17.27
C TRP A 505 19.66 5.61 17.69
N ASP A 506 18.90 6.41 16.93
CA ASP A 506 18.64 7.82 17.20
C ASP A 506 17.56 8.01 18.25
N SER A 507 16.42 7.34 18.06
CA SER A 507 15.25 7.54 18.94
C SER A 507 14.38 6.29 19.02
N VAL A 508 13.87 6.04 20.22
CA VAL A 508 12.90 4.99 20.53
C VAL A 508 11.71 5.67 21.20
N SER A 509 10.51 5.49 20.64
CA SER A 509 9.25 6.00 21.22
C SER A 509 8.32 4.83 21.52
N VAL A 510 7.99 4.61 22.79
CA VAL A 510 7.12 3.52 23.24
C VAL A 510 5.76 4.08 23.70
N PRO A 511 4.61 3.48 23.32
CA PRO A 511 3.30 3.98 23.74
C PRO A 511 3.11 3.80 25.24
N ALA A 512 2.35 4.70 25.87
CA ALA A 512 2.03 4.61 27.28
C ALA A 512 1.37 3.26 27.61
N GLY A 513 1.92 2.56 28.61
CA GLY A 513 1.45 1.24 29.04
C GLY A 513 2.10 0.05 28.32
N PHE A 514 3.10 0.28 27.47
CA PHE A 514 3.92 -0.76 26.85
C PHE A 514 5.39 -0.62 27.26
N GLU A 515 6.15 -1.71 27.11
CA GLU A 515 7.60 -1.79 27.31
C GLU A 515 8.24 -2.52 26.14
N LEU A 516 9.42 -2.05 25.72
CA LEU A 516 10.22 -2.72 24.72
C LEU A 516 11.15 -3.72 25.41
N VAL A 517 10.97 -4.99 25.08
CA VAL A 517 11.74 -6.13 25.58
C VAL A 517 12.70 -6.58 24.49
N LEU A 518 13.99 -6.55 24.79
CA LEU A 518 15.03 -7.17 23.97
C LEU A 518 15.19 -8.62 24.44
N GLU A 519 14.88 -9.58 23.57
CA GLU A 519 15.11 -11.01 23.78
C GLU A 519 16.37 -11.41 23.03
N THR A 520 17.39 -11.90 23.73
CA THR A 520 18.58 -12.48 23.10
C THR A 520 18.66 -13.97 23.34
N GLU A 521 19.14 -14.70 22.35
CA GLU A 521 19.46 -16.13 22.42
C GLU A 521 20.95 -16.27 22.14
N GLY A 522 21.72 -16.74 23.11
CA GLY A 522 23.17 -16.97 22.99
C GLY A 522 24.09 -15.73 22.99
N ALA A 523 23.55 -14.51 22.95
CA ALA A 523 24.33 -13.27 22.95
C ALA A 523 24.24 -12.55 24.30
N GLU A 524 25.38 -12.17 24.87
CA GLU A 524 25.44 -11.26 26.03
C GLU A 524 25.24 -9.83 25.56
N VAL A 525 24.43 -9.05 26.28
CA VAL A 525 24.16 -7.65 25.91
C VAL A 525 24.89 -6.70 26.87
N ALA A 526 25.62 -5.74 26.31
CA ALA A 526 26.20 -4.61 27.00
C ALA A 526 25.61 -3.31 26.44
N TRP A 527 25.46 -2.31 27.30
CA TRP A 527 24.90 -1.02 26.93
C TRP A 527 25.96 0.06 26.98
N GLN A 528 25.96 0.94 25.97
CA GLN A 528 26.85 2.09 25.89
C GLN A 528 26.06 3.40 25.78
N ILE A 529 26.20 4.27 26.78
CA ILE A 529 25.73 5.67 26.72
C ILE A 529 26.96 6.55 26.53
N GLY A 530 27.13 7.14 25.34
CA GLY A 530 28.27 8.00 25.03
C GLY A 530 29.58 7.24 24.82
N GLU A 531 30.68 7.98 24.68
CA GLU A 531 31.94 7.44 24.15
C GLU A 531 32.82 6.67 25.17
N SER A 532 32.59 6.76 26.47
CA SER A 532 33.67 6.46 27.45
C SER A 532 33.42 5.36 28.49
N SER A 533 32.26 4.68 28.53
CA SER A 533 32.10 3.51 29.42
C SER A 533 31.05 2.50 28.96
N TYR A 534 31.42 1.21 29.02
CA TYR A 534 30.50 0.09 28.86
C TYR A 534 29.95 -0.30 30.23
N THR A 535 28.64 -0.30 30.39
CA THR A 535 27.98 -0.87 31.57
C THR A 535 27.32 -2.18 31.15
N PRO A 536 27.67 -3.33 31.78
CA PRO A 536 26.98 -4.58 31.50
C PRO A 536 25.47 -4.40 31.77
N VAL A 537 24.62 -4.88 30.86
CA VAL A 537 23.15 -4.72 30.97
C VAL A 537 22.62 -5.37 32.24
N THR A 538 23.30 -6.41 32.73
CA THR A 538 23.01 -7.11 33.99
C THR A 538 23.05 -6.23 35.24
N GLU A 539 23.79 -5.11 35.23
CA GLU A 539 23.81 -4.16 36.35
C GLU A 539 22.67 -3.13 36.29
N LEU A 540 22.12 -2.89 35.09
CA LEU A 540 21.06 -1.89 34.86
C LEU A 540 19.65 -2.51 34.86
N PHE A 541 19.54 -3.82 34.63
CA PHE A 541 18.28 -4.55 34.58
C PHE A 541 18.43 -5.90 35.29
N PRO A 542 17.75 -6.12 36.45
CA PRO A 542 17.83 -7.42 37.12
C PRO A 542 17.20 -8.49 36.22
N ALA A 543 18.04 -9.34 35.62
CA ALA A 543 17.62 -10.47 34.82
C ALA A 543 16.68 -11.37 35.64
N ARG A 544 15.53 -11.74 35.06
CA ARG A 544 14.73 -12.86 35.59
C ARG A 544 15.19 -14.13 34.88
N PRO A 545 15.80 -15.10 35.55
CA PRO A 545 16.02 -16.40 34.95
C PRO A 545 14.66 -17.05 34.68
N VAL A 546 14.34 -17.23 33.40
CA VAL A 546 13.30 -18.14 32.93
C VAL A 546 14.03 -19.18 32.08
N GLY A 547 13.66 -20.46 32.24
CA GLY A 547 14.44 -21.61 31.74
C GLY A 547 14.96 -21.49 30.30
N ASP A 548 16.13 -22.09 30.09
CA ASP A 548 16.93 -22.20 28.86
C ASP A 548 17.01 -20.94 27.98
N ALA A 549 17.82 -20.00 28.48
CA ALA A 549 18.70 -19.07 27.75
C ALA A 549 18.08 -17.92 26.93
N ILE A 550 17.11 -17.20 27.49
CA ILE A 550 16.68 -15.89 26.97
C ILE A 550 16.95 -14.79 28.00
N GLU A 551 17.89 -13.88 27.71
CA GLU A 551 18.05 -12.65 28.50
C GLU A 551 17.00 -11.60 28.07
N ARG A 552 16.43 -10.89 29.05
CA ARG A 552 15.41 -9.85 28.82
C ARG A 552 15.86 -8.52 29.40
N GLY A 553 16.06 -7.51 28.54
CA GLY A 553 16.36 -6.12 28.92
C GLY A 553 15.21 -5.17 28.58
N ARG A 554 15.07 -4.05 29.34
CA ARG A 554 14.03 -3.03 29.10
C ARG A 554 14.61 -1.78 28.45
N LEU A 555 14.22 -1.48 27.21
CA LEU A 555 14.46 -0.17 26.60
C LEU A 555 13.29 0.75 26.98
N GLY A 556 13.47 1.65 27.96
CA GLY A 556 12.52 2.74 28.19
C GLY A 556 12.56 3.79 27.06
N ASP A 557 11.74 4.83 27.15
CA ASP A 557 11.80 5.99 26.24
C ASP A 557 13.15 6.69 26.38
N ARG A 558 14.00 6.58 25.36
CA ARG A 558 15.36 7.17 25.34
C ARG A 558 15.75 7.61 23.93
N THR A 559 16.48 8.72 23.86
CA THR A 559 17.12 9.26 22.65
C THR A 559 18.61 8.93 22.68
N GLY A 560 19.11 8.32 21.60
CA GLY A 560 20.51 7.98 21.42
C GLY A 560 21.00 6.80 22.27
N GLY A 561 21.65 5.84 21.62
CA GLY A 561 22.46 4.84 22.32
C GLY A 561 23.00 3.76 21.39
N THR A 562 23.89 2.94 21.94
CA THR A 562 24.45 1.79 21.23
C THR A 562 24.31 0.54 22.10
N LEU A 563 23.71 -0.50 21.53
CA LEU A 563 23.62 -1.83 22.10
C LEU A 563 24.80 -2.61 21.55
N CYS A 564 25.64 -3.11 22.43
CA CYS A 564 26.77 -3.96 22.08
C CYS A 564 26.43 -5.40 22.47
N PHE A 565 26.29 -6.28 21.48
CA PHE A 565 26.08 -7.70 21.70
C PHE A 565 27.42 -8.41 21.62
N SER A 566 27.85 -9.05 22.71
CA SER A 566 29.02 -9.92 22.73
C SER A 566 28.59 -11.33 22.33
N VAL A 567 29.25 -11.87 21.32
CA VAL A 567 29.03 -13.21 20.78
C VAL A 567 30.35 -13.97 20.95
N PRO A 568 30.33 -15.29 21.22
CA PRO A 568 31.55 -16.08 21.38
C PRO A 568 32.53 -15.85 20.21
N ALA A 569 33.80 -15.59 20.54
CA ALA A 569 34.80 -15.25 19.55
C ALA A 569 34.98 -16.37 18.51
N GLY A 570 34.54 -16.12 17.29
CA GLY A 570 34.74 -16.95 16.10
C GLY A 570 35.25 -16.10 14.95
N LYS A 571 35.87 -16.71 13.92
CA LYS A 571 36.25 -15.95 12.73
C LYS A 571 34.98 -15.54 11.98
N GLU A 572 34.97 -14.39 11.32
CA GLU A 572 33.84 -13.87 10.52
C GLU A 572 33.26 -14.92 9.55
N THR A 573 34.11 -15.78 8.99
CA THR A 573 33.75 -16.87 8.08
C THR A 573 32.94 -17.99 8.73
N ASP A 574 32.96 -18.09 10.05
CA ASP A 574 32.33 -19.17 10.79
C ASP A 574 30.84 -18.88 11.04
N TRP A 575 30.27 -17.78 10.55
CA TRP A 575 28.91 -17.36 10.91
C TRP A 575 28.02 -17.41 9.67
N ILE A 576 26.92 -18.16 9.73
CA ILE A 576 25.88 -18.17 8.67
C ILE A 576 24.72 -17.30 9.12
N ARG A 577 24.41 -16.31 8.31
CA ARG A 577 23.23 -15.48 8.46
C ARG A 577 21.97 -16.25 8.04
N ARG A 578 20.99 -16.38 8.95
CA ARG A 578 19.69 -17.03 8.65
C ARG A 578 18.65 -16.08 8.08
N ALA A 579 18.66 -14.82 8.51
CA ALA A 579 17.72 -13.80 8.05
C ALA A 579 18.45 -12.53 7.57
N PRO A 580 17.99 -11.88 6.47
CA PRO A 580 18.45 -10.54 6.14
C PRO A 580 18.19 -9.62 7.34
N PRO A 581 19.00 -8.55 7.55
CA PRO A 581 18.69 -7.61 8.61
C PRO A 581 17.30 -7.06 8.27
N ALA A 582 16.44 -6.86 9.26
CA ALA A 582 15.25 -6.05 9.02
C ALA A 582 15.73 -4.77 8.35
N GLU A 583 15.25 -4.49 7.13
CA GLU A 583 15.61 -3.26 6.42
C GLU A 583 15.28 -2.13 7.39
N LEU A 584 16.29 -1.31 7.73
CA LEU A 584 16.29 -0.30 8.79
C LEU A 584 15.30 0.82 8.44
N VAL A 585 14.02 0.48 8.46
CA VAL A 585 12.91 1.31 8.05
C VAL A 585 11.85 1.13 9.11
N ALA A 586 11.44 2.25 9.72
CA ALA A 586 10.44 2.31 10.77
C ALA A 586 9.30 1.30 10.54
N LEU A 587 9.29 0.22 11.31
CA LEU A 587 8.28 -0.82 11.20
C LEU A 587 7.05 -0.36 11.99
N PRO A 588 5.88 -0.17 11.35
CA PRO A 588 4.63 -0.08 12.09
C PRO A 588 4.33 -1.47 12.64
N VAL A 589 4.80 -1.75 13.86
CA VAL A 589 4.52 -3.04 14.50
C VAL A 589 3.11 -2.96 15.11
N THR A 590 2.12 -3.18 14.24
CA THR A 590 0.71 -3.34 14.64
C THR A 590 0.43 -4.74 15.16
N ASP A 591 1.35 -5.67 15.00
CA ASP A 591 1.21 -7.08 15.41
C ASP A 591 2.16 -7.41 16.56
N ALA A 592 1.70 -8.21 17.52
CA ALA A 592 2.47 -8.64 18.70
C ALA A 592 3.68 -9.55 18.39
N SER A 593 4.09 -9.63 17.12
CA SER A 593 5.15 -10.47 16.60
C SER A 593 6.52 -9.84 16.88
N PRO A 594 7.49 -10.62 17.41
CA PRO A 594 8.84 -10.11 17.68
C PRO A 594 9.55 -9.73 16.37
N THR A 595 10.12 -8.53 16.33
CA THR A 595 10.96 -8.04 15.22
C THR A 595 12.37 -8.58 15.39
N VAL A 596 12.85 -9.38 14.45
CA VAL A 596 14.20 -9.92 14.46
C VAL A 596 15.20 -8.83 14.05
N LEU A 597 16.10 -8.44 14.95
CA LEU A 597 17.20 -7.52 14.65
C LEU A 597 18.29 -8.24 13.84
N PHE A 598 18.70 -9.41 14.33
CA PHE A 598 19.61 -10.30 13.66
C PHE A 598 19.37 -11.75 14.07
N ASP A 599 19.71 -12.69 13.18
CA ASP A 599 19.64 -14.13 13.38
C ASP A 599 20.82 -14.80 12.67
N PHE A 600 21.82 -15.20 13.46
CA PHE A 600 23.06 -15.83 13.04
C PHE A 600 23.16 -17.26 13.59
N VAL A 601 24.05 -18.05 13.00
CA VAL A 601 24.42 -19.39 13.48
C VAL A 601 25.91 -19.52 13.38
N ASP A 602 26.54 -19.98 14.45
CA ASP A 602 27.93 -20.43 14.37
C ASP A 602 27.98 -21.76 13.60
N GLN A 603 28.70 -21.78 12.49
CA GLN A 603 28.91 -22.93 11.62
C GLN A 603 29.58 -24.11 12.33
N LYS A 604 30.45 -23.83 13.29
CA LYS A 604 31.23 -24.87 13.98
C LYS A 604 30.39 -25.55 15.05
N THR A 605 29.64 -24.77 15.83
CA THR A 605 28.87 -25.27 16.97
C THR A 605 27.40 -25.56 16.63
N GLY A 606 26.90 -24.97 15.55
CA GLY A 606 25.48 -24.99 15.19
C GLY A 606 24.61 -24.13 16.12
N GLN A 607 25.19 -23.39 17.06
CA GLN A 607 24.44 -22.59 18.03
C GLN A 607 23.85 -21.33 17.37
N PRO A 608 22.55 -21.07 17.55
CA PRO A 608 21.93 -19.84 17.07
C PRO A 608 22.28 -18.65 17.97
N PHE A 609 22.47 -17.49 17.34
CA PHE A 609 22.61 -16.19 17.98
C PHE A 609 21.57 -15.26 17.40
N SER A 610 20.52 -14.97 18.16
CA SER A 610 19.46 -14.07 17.71
C SER A 610 19.18 -12.97 18.72
N ALA A 611 18.85 -11.78 18.20
CA ALA A 611 18.30 -10.71 19.01
C ALA A 611 16.97 -10.28 18.40
N LYS A 612 15.94 -10.23 19.24
CA LYS A 612 14.58 -9.89 18.84
C LYS A 612 14.06 -8.76 19.73
N LEU A 613 13.40 -7.79 19.12
CA LEU A 613 12.69 -6.74 19.83
C LEU A 613 11.21 -7.07 19.87
N ARG A 614 10.63 -7.07 21.07
CA ARG A 614 9.22 -7.35 21.31
C ARG A 614 8.61 -6.23 22.13
N LEU A 615 7.40 -5.83 21.77
CA LEU A 615 6.60 -4.94 22.62
C LEU A 615 5.76 -5.79 23.58
N GLU A 616 5.93 -5.59 24.89
CA GLU A 616 5.09 -6.19 25.93
C GLU A 616 4.23 -5.10 26.60
N LYS A 617 3.01 -5.44 27.02
CA LYS A 617 2.14 -4.52 27.78
C LYS A 617 2.56 -4.56 29.26
N ARG A 618 2.69 -3.40 29.90
CA ARG A 618 3.04 -3.26 31.33
C ARG A 618 2.05 -3.94 32.26
#